data_AF-A0A2S2DKQ1-F1
#
_entry.id   AF-A0A2S2DKQ1-F1
#
_cell.length_a   1.000
_cell.length_b   1.000
_cell.length_c   1.000
_cell.angle_alpha   90.00
_cell.angle_beta   90.00
_cell.angle_gamma   90.00
#
_symmetry.space_group_name_H-M   'P 1'
#
loop_
_entity.id
_entity.type
_entity.pdbx_description
1 polymer ?
#
loop_
_entity_poly.entity_id
_entity_poly.type
_entity_poly.pdbx_seq_one_letter_code
_entity_poly.pdbx_strand_id
1 'polypeptide(L)'
;MTTKQTAAAQASATTSPTVLTFGRLPANIDLFENTFTAFAQAAALVRAGYVFSPGTAPMIFPNGTATISLTLGTPDQAAFDDAMKSVQAGRDAEEAAFEARVQAAAKHIVDSAAKAARDAELKAKITEQKIALAALEAAAGVA
;
A
#
# COMPACT_ATOMS: atom_id res chain seq x y z
N MET A 1 62.19 13.69 -17.30
CA MET A 1 61.74 14.16 -15.98
C MET A 1 60.59 13.29 -15.52
N THR A 2 60.75 12.73 -14.34
CA THR A 2 59.98 11.70 -13.68
C THR A 2 58.71 12.26 -13.04
N THR A 3 57.59 11.54 -13.13
CA THR A 3 56.64 11.41 -11.99
C THR A 3 55.73 10.20 -12.19
N LYS A 4 55.99 9.16 -11.40
CA LYS A 4 54.99 8.17 -10.96
C LYS A 4 54.17 8.79 -9.83
N GLN A 5 52.85 8.56 -9.77
CA GLN A 5 52.03 8.46 -8.54
C GLN A 5 50.60 8.05 -8.97
N THR A 6 50.18 6.79 -8.77
CA THR A 6 49.55 6.17 -7.58
C THR A 6 48.03 6.35 -7.48
N ALA A 7 47.40 5.16 -7.42
CA ALA A 7 46.35 4.75 -6.49
C ALA A 7 44.90 5.27 -6.65
N ALA A 8 44.03 4.25 -6.76
CA ALA A 8 42.72 4.12 -6.12
C ALA A 8 41.59 5.06 -6.54
N ALA A 9 40.67 4.52 -7.33
CA ALA A 9 39.25 4.82 -7.19
C ALA A 9 38.48 3.49 -7.17
N GLN A 10 38.18 3.01 -5.97
CA GLN A 10 37.00 2.19 -5.73
C GLN A 10 35.80 3.03 -6.15
N ALA A 11 35.02 2.56 -7.12
CA ALA A 11 33.71 3.12 -7.41
C ALA A 11 32.76 1.95 -7.65
N SER A 12 32.09 1.59 -6.55
CA SER A 12 30.72 1.12 -6.48
C SER A 12 30.23 0.26 -7.64
N ALA A 13 30.08 -1.04 -7.37
CA ALA A 13 29.15 -1.87 -8.13
C ALA A 13 27.73 -1.31 -7.94
N THR A 14 27.39 -0.28 -8.71
CA THR A 14 26.00 0.12 -8.92
C THR A 14 25.41 -0.98 -9.78
N THR A 15 24.77 -1.96 -9.14
CA THR A 15 23.77 -2.81 -9.77
C THR A 15 22.64 -1.88 -10.20
N SER A 16 22.84 -1.19 -11.33
CA SER A 16 21.74 -0.53 -12.03
C SER A 16 20.72 -1.62 -12.32
N PRO A 17 19.46 -1.48 -11.89
CA PRO A 17 18.45 -2.45 -12.27
C PRO A 17 18.42 -2.49 -13.80
N THR A 18 18.73 -3.66 -14.36
CA THR A 18 18.57 -3.90 -15.79
C THR A 18 17.10 -3.62 -16.11
N VAL A 19 16.83 -2.46 -16.68
CA VAL A 19 15.51 -2.13 -17.22
C VAL A 19 15.32 -3.10 -18.38
N LEU A 20 14.50 -4.13 -18.15
CA LEU A 20 13.98 -4.98 -19.22
C LEU A 20 13.26 -4.05 -20.18
N THR A 21 13.94 -3.67 -21.27
CA THR A 21 13.34 -2.87 -22.32
C THR A 21 12.41 -3.81 -23.08
N PHE A 22 11.18 -3.96 -22.58
CA PHE A 22 10.08 -4.47 -23.38
C PHE A 22 10.05 -3.61 -24.64
N GLY A 23 10.09 -4.26 -25.81
CA GLY A 23 10.23 -3.58 -27.10
C GLY A 23 9.31 -2.36 -27.19
N ARG A 24 9.87 -1.22 -27.63
CA ARG A 24 9.16 0.06 -27.71
C ARG A 24 7.80 -0.17 -28.39
N LEU A 25 6.74 -0.11 -27.61
CA LEU A 25 5.38 -0.04 -28.11
C LEU A 25 5.30 1.17 -29.06
N PRO A 26 4.67 1.04 -30.24
CA PRO A 26 4.57 2.14 -31.18
C PRO A 26 3.86 3.32 -30.51
N ALA A 27 4.44 4.52 -30.59
CA ALA A 27 3.87 5.68 -29.89
C ALA A 27 2.48 6.05 -30.41
N ASN A 28 2.19 5.75 -31.67
CA ASN A 28 0.90 5.99 -32.32
C ASN A 28 0.47 4.75 -33.11
N ILE A 29 -0.83 4.45 -33.11
CA ILE A 29 -1.47 3.39 -33.87
C ILE A 29 -2.69 3.98 -34.56
N ASP A 30 -2.78 3.78 -35.88
CA ASP A 30 -3.96 4.13 -36.67
C ASP A 30 -4.70 2.85 -37.08
N LEU A 31 -5.99 2.79 -36.74
CA LEU A 31 -6.87 1.70 -37.13
C LEU A 31 -7.74 2.16 -38.30
N PHE A 32 -7.71 1.41 -39.40
CA PHE A 32 -8.55 1.64 -40.57
C PHE A 32 -9.25 0.34 -40.97
N GLU A 33 -10.45 0.12 -40.42
CA GLU A 33 -11.18 -1.13 -40.61
C GLU A 33 -12.70 -0.94 -40.56
N ASN A 34 -13.46 -2.02 -40.70
CA ASN A 34 -14.88 -2.03 -40.39
C ASN A 34 -15.11 -1.50 -38.96
N THR A 35 -16.13 -0.66 -38.79
CA THR A 35 -16.44 0.02 -37.52
C THR A 35 -16.43 -0.93 -36.34
N PHE A 36 -17.05 -2.11 -36.46
CA PHE A 36 -17.11 -3.07 -35.36
C PHE A 36 -15.72 -3.59 -34.94
N THR A 37 -14.87 -3.94 -35.91
CA THR A 37 -13.53 -4.48 -35.62
C THR A 37 -12.57 -3.39 -35.15
N ALA A 38 -12.65 -2.19 -35.74
CA ALA A 38 -11.86 -1.04 -35.35
C ALA A 38 -12.09 -0.66 -33.87
N PHE A 39 -13.35 -0.60 -33.41
CA PHE A 39 -13.65 -0.31 -32.01
C PHE A 39 -13.26 -1.45 -31.06
N ALA A 40 -13.37 -2.71 -31.49
CA ALA A 40 -12.92 -3.85 -30.69
C ALA A 40 -11.38 -3.84 -30.49
N GLN A 41 -10.63 -3.55 -31.56
CA GLN A 41 -9.18 -3.39 -31.51
C GLN A 41 -8.78 -2.16 -30.69
N ALA A 42 -9.48 -1.04 -30.85
CA ALA A 42 -9.24 0.16 -30.05
C ALA A 42 -9.44 -0.10 -28.55
N ALA A 43 -10.49 -0.82 -28.16
CA ALA A 43 -10.72 -1.18 -26.77
C ALA A 43 -9.59 -2.05 -26.18
N ALA A 44 -9.01 -2.96 -26.96
CA ALA A 44 -7.85 -3.74 -26.54
C ALA A 44 -6.60 -2.86 -26.34
N LEU A 45 -6.36 -1.92 -27.26
CA LEU A 45 -5.24 -0.98 -27.19
C LEU A 45 -5.39 0.01 -26.03
N VAL A 46 -6.62 0.44 -25.71
CA VAL A 46 -6.88 1.27 -24.53
C VAL A 46 -6.51 0.55 -23.24
N ARG A 47 -6.84 -0.74 -23.12
CA ARG A 47 -6.39 -1.57 -21.97
C ARG A 47 -4.87 -1.72 -21.91
N ALA A 48 -4.19 -1.61 -23.05
CA ALA A 48 -2.73 -1.63 -23.15
C ALA A 48 -2.07 -0.26 -22.89
N GLY A 49 -2.84 0.75 -22.49
CA GLY A 49 -2.33 2.07 -22.13
C GLY A 49 -2.35 3.10 -23.26
N TYR A 50 -3.02 2.83 -24.38
CA TYR A 50 -3.26 3.84 -25.42
C TYR A 50 -4.50 4.68 -25.10
N VAL A 51 -4.51 5.92 -25.58
CA VAL A 51 -5.65 6.84 -25.51
C VAL A 51 -6.02 7.28 -26.91
N PHE A 52 -7.27 7.70 -27.11
CA PHE A 52 -7.66 8.36 -28.36
C PHE A 52 -6.81 9.62 -28.55
N SER A 53 -6.25 9.77 -29.75
CA SER A 53 -5.42 10.91 -30.10
C SER A 53 -6.20 12.21 -29.88
N PRO A 54 -5.71 13.14 -29.04
CA PRO A 54 -6.44 14.38 -28.73
C PRO A 54 -6.53 15.32 -29.94
N GLY A 55 -5.71 15.10 -30.98
CA GLY A 55 -5.71 15.89 -32.21
C GLY A 55 -6.56 15.30 -33.35
N THR A 56 -7.03 14.05 -33.23
CA THR A 56 -7.75 13.36 -34.30
C THR A 56 -8.94 12.59 -33.74
N ALA A 57 -10.14 13.12 -33.99
CA ALA A 57 -11.38 12.46 -33.61
C ALA A 57 -11.61 11.18 -34.46
N PRO A 58 -12.14 10.10 -33.87
CA PRO A 58 -12.59 8.93 -34.61
C PRO A 58 -13.57 9.32 -35.72
N MET A 59 -13.30 8.88 -36.94
CA MET A 59 -14.19 9.12 -38.09
C MET A 59 -14.89 7.84 -38.48
N ILE A 60 -16.20 7.90 -38.70
CA ILE A 60 -16.99 6.79 -39.24
C ILE A 60 -17.46 7.20 -40.63
N PHE A 61 -17.13 6.40 -41.63
CA PHE A 61 -17.48 6.64 -43.01
C PHE A 61 -18.81 5.95 -43.37
N PRO A 62 -19.57 6.49 -44.34
CA PRO A 62 -20.86 5.91 -44.75
C PRO A 62 -20.79 4.46 -45.28
N ASN A 63 -19.62 4.02 -45.71
CA ASN A 63 -19.34 2.64 -46.14
C ASN A 63 -19.17 1.66 -44.97
N GLY A 64 -19.32 2.11 -43.73
CA GLY A 64 -19.20 1.28 -42.53
C GLY A 64 -17.77 1.07 -42.03
N THR A 65 -16.77 1.76 -42.58
CA THR A 65 -15.40 1.75 -42.05
C THR A 65 -15.17 2.88 -41.06
N ALA A 66 -14.28 2.68 -40.09
CA ALA A 66 -13.86 3.68 -39.12
C ALA A 66 -12.35 3.93 -39.19
N THR A 67 -11.96 5.18 -38.97
CA THR A 67 -10.56 5.58 -38.72
C THR A 67 -10.42 6.02 -37.28
N ILE A 68 -9.52 5.37 -36.55
CA ILE A 68 -9.27 5.66 -35.13
C ILE A 68 -7.77 5.81 -34.94
N SER A 69 -7.34 7.00 -34.52
CA SER A 69 -5.95 7.25 -34.11
C SER A 69 -5.82 7.11 -32.61
N LEU A 70 -4.87 6.28 -32.18
CA LEU A 70 -4.55 6.02 -30.78
C LEU A 70 -3.10 6.40 -30.53
N THR A 71 -2.85 7.13 -29.45
CA THR A 71 -1.50 7.46 -29.00
C THR A 71 -1.25 6.73 -27.69
N LEU A 72 -0.05 6.20 -27.49
CA LEU A 72 0.35 5.67 -26.20
C LEU A 72 0.15 6.80 -25.19
N GLY A 73 -0.68 6.56 -24.16
CA GLY A 73 -0.92 7.52 -23.12
C GLY A 73 0.41 7.85 -22.48
N THR A 74 1.00 8.97 -22.87
CA THR A 74 2.09 9.54 -22.09
C THR A 74 1.43 9.87 -20.75
N PRO A 75 1.95 9.35 -19.62
CA PRO A 75 1.44 9.79 -18.34
C PRO A 75 1.63 11.30 -18.33
N ASP A 76 0.51 12.03 -18.38
CA ASP A 76 0.53 13.46 -18.13
C ASP A 76 1.21 13.64 -16.78
N GLN A 77 2.07 14.66 -16.65
CA GLN A 77 2.75 14.96 -15.39
C GLN A 77 1.73 15.05 -14.25
N ALA A 78 0.52 15.55 -14.55
CA ALA A 78 -0.61 15.55 -13.62
C ALA A 78 -1.06 14.15 -13.15
N ALA A 79 -1.11 13.17 -14.04
CA ALA A 79 -1.47 11.78 -13.68
C ALA A 79 -0.38 11.10 -12.85
N PHE A 80 0.89 11.42 -13.10
CA PHE A 80 2.00 10.98 -12.28
C PHE A 80 1.96 11.61 -10.88
N ASP A 81 1.71 12.92 -10.81
CA ASP A 81 1.62 13.65 -9.54
C ASP A 81 0.44 13.17 -8.69
N ASP A 82 -0.70 12.83 -9.30
CA ASP A 82 -1.86 12.28 -8.59
C ASP A 82 -1.66 10.83 -8.13
N ALA A 83 -0.92 10.02 -8.89
CA ALA A 83 -0.49 8.70 -8.44
C ALA A 83 0.45 8.81 -7.22
N MET A 84 1.40 9.76 -7.23
CA MET A 84 2.29 10.02 -6.10
C MET A 84 1.54 10.47 -4.84
N LYS A 85 0.55 11.37 -4.98
CA LYS A 85 -0.33 11.77 -3.87
C LYS A 85 -1.11 10.59 -3.30
N SER A 86 -1.61 9.71 -4.15
CA SER A 86 -2.38 8.52 -3.72
C SER A 86 -1.51 7.52 -2.97
N VAL A 87 -0.26 7.33 -3.39
CA VAL A 87 0.73 6.49 -2.68
C VAL A 87 1.07 7.08 -1.31
N GLN A 88 1.24 8.41 -1.23
CA GLN A 88 1.51 9.08 0.05
C GLN A 88 0.32 8.95 1.00
N ALA A 89 -0.90 9.21 0.53
CA ALA A 89 -2.12 9.05 1.32
C ALA A 89 -2.31 7.60 1.82
N GLY A 90 -1.94 6.60 1.01
CA GLY A 90 -1.94 5.19 1.44
C GLY A 90 -0.98 4.91 2.59
N ARG A 91 0.23 5.49 2.54
CA ARG A 91 1.23 5.34 3.62
C ARG A 91 0.78 6.02 4.91
N ASP A 92 0.25 7.23 4.81
CA ASP A 92 -0.23 7.98 5.98
C ASP A 92 -1.41 7.24 6.66
N ALA A 93 -2.28 6.60 5.87
CA ALA A 93 -3.36 5.76 6.39
C ALA A 93 -2.87 4.46 7.04
N GLU A 94 -1.84 3.81 6.48
CA GLU A 94 -1.21 2.62 7.07
C GLU A 94 -0.54 2.93 8.41
N GLU A 95 0.15 4.08 8.50
CA GLU A 95 0.80 4.54 9.72
C GLU A 95 -0.22 4.86 10.82
N ALA A 96 -1.30 5.60 10.49
CA ALA A 96 -2.39 5.86 11.42
C ALA A 96 -3.08 4.56 11.91
N ALA A 97 -3.27 3.59 11.02
CA ALA A 97 -3.83 2.29 11.38
C ALA A 97 -2.86 1.44 12.23
N PHE A 98 -1.55 1.63 12.07
CA PHE A 98 -0.55 1.01 12.92
C PHE A 98 -0.56 1.61 14.33
N GLU A 99 -0.56 2.94 14.45
CA GLU A 99 -0.63 3.63 15.74
C GLU A 99 -1.90 3.27 16.52
N ALA A 100 -3.06 3.24 15.86
CA ALA A 100 -4.32 2.82 16.47
C ALA A 100 -4.26 1.39 17.02
N ARG A 101 -3.60 0.46 16.31
CA ARG A 101 -3.40 -0.92 16.76
C ARG A 101 -2.46 -0.99 17.96
N VAL A 102 -1.38 -0.21 17.98
CA VAL A 102 -0.45 -0.13 19.10
C VAL A 102 -1.14 0.43 20.35
N GLN A 103 -1.93 1.50 20.22
CA GLN A 103 -2.67 2.07 21.34
C GLN A 103 -3.74 1.11 21.88
N ALA A 104 -4.46 0.40 21.01
CA ALA A 104 -5.43 -0.61 21.42
C ALA A 104 -4.76 -1.78 22.18
N ALA A 105 -3.60 -2.25 21.70
CA ALA A 105 -2.83 -3.29 22.37
C ALA A 105 -2.28 -2.82 23.73
N ALA A 106 -1.74 -1.60 23.80
CA ALA A 106 -1.26 -1.01 25.04
C ALA A 106 -2.38 -0.87 26.08
N LYS A 107 -3.56 -0.40 25.66
CA LYS A 107 -4.72 -0.28 26.55
C LYS A 107 -5.16 -1.65 27.08
N HIS A 108 -5.19 -2.68 26.24
CA HIS A 108 -5.53 -4.03 26.68
C HIS A 108 -4.54 -4.60 27.71
N ILE A 109 -3.25 -4.31 27.56
CA ILE A 109 -2.22 -4.71 28.52
C ILE A 109 -2.42 -3.98 29.86
N VAL A 110 -2.70 -2.68 29.84
CA VAL A 110 -2.94 -1.90 31.07
C VAL A 110 -4.21 -2.37 31.78
N ASP A 111 -5.30 -2.58 31.04
CA ASP A 111 -6.57 -3.03 31.62
C ASP A 111 -6.47 -4.46 32.20
N SER A 112 -5.76 -5.36 31.53
CA SER A 112 -5.52 -6.72 32.04
C SER A 112 -4.60 -6.75 33.26
N ALA A 113 -3.57 -5.90 33.29
CA ALA A 113 -2.69 -5.74 34.46
C ALA A 113 -3.45 -5.14 35.66
N ALA A 114 -4.30 -4.13 35.44
CA ALA A 114 -5.12 -3.53 36.48
C ALA A 114 -6.13 -4.53 37.07
N LYS A 115 -6.74 -5.37 36.23
CA LYS A 115 -7.64 -6.44 36.68
C LYS A 115 -6.90 -7.49 37.49
N ALA A 116 -5.73 -7.94 37.03
CA ALA A 116 -4.91 -8.91 37.76
C ALA A 116 -4.48 -8.39 39.15
N ALA A 117 -4.14 -7.10 39.26
CA ALA A 117 -3.80 -6.48 40.54
C ALA A 117 -5.01 -6.44 41.50
N ARG A 118 -6.20 -6.07 41.02
CA ARG A 118 -7.43 -6.08 41.82
C ARG A 118 -7.82 -7.48 42.27
N ASP A 119 -7.69 -8.47 41.39
CA ASP A 119 -8.00 -9.87 41.71
C ASP A 119 -7.02 -10.44 42.77
N ALA A 120 -5.75 -10.03 42.73
CA ALA A 120 -4.76 -10.38 43.75
C ALA A 120 -5.11 -9.74 45.11
N GLU A 121 -5.49 -8.46 45.14
CA GLU A 121 -5.90 -7.77 46.36
C GLU A 121 -7.17 -8.36 46.98
N LEU A 122 -8.17 -8.69 46.15
CA LEU A 122 -9.39 -9.38 46.58
C LEU A 122 -9.09 -10.74 47.19
N LYS A 123 -8.20 -11.54 46.57
CA LYS A 123 -7.78 -12.83 47.13
C LYS A 123 -7.04 -12.69 48.46
N ALA A 124 -6.21 -11.66 48.61
CA ALA A 124 -5.55 -11.37 49.87
C ALA A 124 -6.57 -11.07 50.98
N LYS A 125 -7.55 -10.19 50.71
CA LYS A 125 -8.63 -9.85 51.66
C LYS A 125 -9.50 -11.06 52.02
N ILE A 126 -9.84 -11.92 51.05
CA ILE A 126 -10.61 -13.14 51.33
C ILE A 126 -9.83 -14.08 52.24
N THR A 127 -8.52 -14.22 52.02
CA THR A 127 -7.66 -15.07 52.86
C THR A 127 -7.58 -14.52 54.27
N GLU A 128 -7.40 -13.21 54.42
CA GLU A 128 -7.36 -12.52 55.71
C GLU A 128 -8.70 -12.66 56.47
N GLN A 129 -9.83 -12.45 55.78
CA GLN A 129 -11.16 -12.64 56.37
C GLN A 129 -11.42 -14.09 56.79
N LYS A 130 -10.96 -15.08 56.02
CA LYS A 130 -11.08 -16.50 56.40
C LYS A 130 -10.29 -16.84 57.65
N ILE A 131 -9.08 -16.29 57.79
CA ILE A 131 -8.27 -16.47 59.01
C ILE A 131 -8.96 -15.80 60.21
N ALA A 132 -9.48 -14.58 60.03
CA ALA A 132 -10.20 -13.87 61.07
C ALA A 132 -11.47 -14.60 61.50
N LEU A 133 -12.25 -15.16 60.55
CA LEU A 133 -13.43 -15.97 60.82
C LEU A 133 -13.08 -17.26 61.57
N ALA A 134 -12.06 -17.99 61.14
CA ALA A 134 -11.63 -19.22 61.82
C ALA A 134 -11.16 -18.92 63.26
N ALA A 135 -10.47 -17.80 63.49
CA ALA A 135 -10.09 -17.35 64.83
C ALA A 135 -11.31 -16.98 65.69
N LEU A 136 -12.33 -16.35 65.09
CA LEU A 136 -13.59 -16.00 65.77
C LEU A 136 -14.43 -17.24 66.10
N GLU A 137 -14.53 -18.21 65.19
CA GLU A 137 -15.22 -19.49 65.40
C GLU A 137 -14.55 -20.31 66.52
N ALA A 138 -13.20 -20.36 66.52
CA ALA A 138 -12.43 -20.99 67.59
C ALA A 138 -12.62 -20.29 68.95
N ALA A 139 -12.74 -18.96 68.98
CA ALA A 139 -12.99 -18.20 70.20
C ALA A 139 -14.45 -18.29 70.69
N ALA A 140 -15.41 -18.46 69.77
CA ALA A 140 -16.83 -18.58 70.07
C ALA A 140 -17.27 -20.01 70.45
N GLY A 141 -16.40 -21.01 70.31
CA GLY A 141 -16.68 -22.41 70.67
C GLY A 141 -17.69 -23.10 69.75
N VAL A 142 -17.88 -22.59 68.53
CA VAL A 142 -18.74 -23.19 67.50
C VAL A 142 -17.84 -24.04 66.61
N ALA A 143 -17.60 -25.29 67.00
CA ALA A 143 -16.96 -26.31 66.20
C ALA A 143 -17.68 -27.65 66.38
#